data_AF-A0A949CNW4-F1
#
_entry.id   AF-A0A949CNW4-F1
#
_cell.length_a   1.000
_cell.length_b   1.000
_cell.length_c   1.000
_cell.angle_alpha   90.00
_cell.angle_beta   90.00
_cell.angle_gamma   90.00
#
_symmetry.space_group_name_H-M   'P 1'
#
loop_
_entity.id
_entity.type
_entity.pdbx_description
1 polymer ?
#
loop_
_entity_poly.entity_id
_entity_poly.type
_entity_poly.pdbx_seq_one_letter_code
_entity_poly.pdbx_strand_id
1 'polypeptide(L)'
;MLNERIQKIAQLWKSRSQRVTTDLVQELRSLHDELEDHFREEEVGGCLDEAVARKPALGKELDQLQLEHPNLLKDLDRLIDVMAPGYPSENQRKLITAEFSRFIDRLQKHEMAEEQILEEGFGVYLS
;
A
#
# COMPACT_ATOMS: atom_id res chain seq x y z
N MET A 1 5.09 -0.65 10.77
CA MET A 1 5.40 -2.03 10.31
C MET A 1 5.14 -2.18 8.82
N LEU A 2 4.00 -1.69 8.30
CA LEU A 2 3.66 -1.75 6.88
C LEU A 2 4.62 -0.93 6.00
N ASN A 3 5.01 0.28 6.42
CA ASN A 3 6.06 1.07 5.76
C ASN A 3 7.39 0.31 5.57
N GLU A 4 7.87 -0.44 6.57
CA GLU A 4 9.09 -1.26 6.41
C GLU A 4 8.90 -2.41 5.41
N ARG A 5 7.69 -3.00 5.37
CA ARG A 5 7.31 -4.05 4.41
C ARG A 5 7.30 -3.52 2.98
N ILE A 6 6.70 -2.36 2.76
CA ILE A 6 6.66 -1.65 1.47
C ILE A 6 8.08 -1.38 0.99
N GLN A 7 8.96 -0.86 1.86
CA GLN A 7 10.36 -0.62 1.53
C GLN A 7 11.11 -1.91 1.17
N LYS A 8 10.90 -3.00 1.91
CA LYS A 8 11.49 -4.31 1.61
C LYS A 8 11.06 -4.82 0.23
N ILE A 9 9.77 -4.73 -0.09
CA ILE A 9 9.23 -5.18 -1.39
C ILE A 9 9.75 -4.30 -2.53
N ALA A 10 9.84 -2.99 -2.33
CA ALA A 10 10.45 -2.06 -3.29
C ALA A 10 11.96 -2.34 -3.52
N GLN A 11 12.70 -2.71 -2.47
CA GLN A 11 14.10 -3.11 -2.57
C GLN A 11 14.29 -4.45 -3.28
N LEU A 12 13.43 -5.44 -3.00
CA LEU A 12 13.42 -6.72 -3.71
C LEU A 12 13.17 -6.52 -5.21
N TRP A 13 12.23 -5.62 -5.55
CA TRP A 13 11.96 -5.24 -6.94
C TRP A 13 13.17 -4.58 -7.63
N LYS A 14 13.84 -3.63 -6.95
CA LYS A 14 15.02 -2.94 -7.47
C LYS A 14 16.24 -3.86 -7.63
N SER A 15 16.47 -4.78 -6.69
CA SER A 15 17.65 -5.65 -6.68
C SER A 15 17.54 -6.85 -7.63
N ARG A 16 16.35 -7.42 -7.82
CA ARG A 16 16.12 -8.58 -8.71
C ARG A 16 15.91 -8.19 -10.18
N SER A 17 16.64 -7.22 -10.74
CA SER A 17 16.75 -6.97 -12.20
C SER A 17 15.44 -7.06 -13.02
N GLN A 18 14.28 -6.66 -12.47
CA GLN A 18 12.96 -6.78 -13.12
C GLN A 18 12.60 -8.20 -13.60
N ARG A 19 13.17 -9.24 -12.99
CA ARG A 19 12.75 -10.63 -13.25
C ARG A 19 11.52 -10.90 -12.41
N VAL A 20 10.38 -11.07 -13.09
CA VAL A 20 9.19 -11.66 -12.47
C VAL A 20 9.55 -13.09 -12.08
N THR A 21 9.62 -13.34 -10.78
CA THR A 21 9.88 -14.66 -10.21
C THR A 21 8.64 -15.10 -9.46
N THR A 22 8.42 -16.41 -9.34
CA THR A 22 7.32 -16.96 -8.54
C THR A 22 7.37 -16.41 -7.10
N ASP A 23 8.56 -16.25 -6.53
CA ASP A 23 8.77 -15.63 -5.22
C ASP A 23 8.17 -14.23 -5.14
N LEU A 24 8.35 -13.40 -6.17
CA LEU A 24 7.86 -12.03 -6.18
C LEU A 24 6.34 -11.97 -6.26
N VAL A 25 5.72 -12.83 -7.07
CA VAL A 25 4.26 -12.95 -7.12
C VAL A 25 3.72 -13.39 -5.76
N GLN A 26 4.41 -14.30 -5.07
CA GLN A 26 4.02 -14.75 -3.73
C GLN A 26 4.15 -13.64 -2.69
N GLU A 27 5.21 -12.83 -2.74
CA GLU A 27 5.36 -11.66 -1.85
C GLU A 27 4.28 -10.60 -2.11
N LEU A 28 3.86 -10.39 -3.36
CA LEU A 28 2.75 -9.47 -3.67
C LEU A 28 1.40 -9.99 -3.18
N ARG A 29 1.16 -11.29 -3.25
CA ARG A 29 -0.03 -11.93 -2.65
C ARG A 29 -0.03 -11.79 -1.13
N SER A 30 1.10 -12.03 -0.48
CA SER A 30 1.24 -11.79 0.97
C SER A 30 0.96 -10.34 1.33
N LEU A 31 1.49 -9.39 0.56
CA LEU A 31 1.22 -7.97 0.76
C LEU A 31 -0.27 -7.65 0.56
N HIS A 32 -0.93 -8.29 -0.41
CA HIS A 32 -2.37 -8.10 -0.64
C HIS A 32 -3.16 -8.50 0.60
N ASP A 33 -2.92 -9.69 1.13
CA ASP A 33 -3.61 -10.20 2.32
C ASP A 33 -3.32 -9.30 3.54
N GLU A 34 -2.06 -8.87 3.71
CA GLU A 34 -1.65 -7.94 4.78
C GLU A 34 -2.35 -6.58 4.67
N LEU A 35 -2.51 -6.03 3.46
CA LEU A 35 -3.21 -4.76 3.22
C LEU A 35 -4.71 -4.88 3.43
N GLU A 36 -5.32 -5.97 2.98
CA GLU A 36 -6.75 -6.21 3.20
C GLU A 36 -7.07 -6.30 4.70
N ASP A 37 -6.25 -7.02 5.46
CA ASP A 37 -6.39 -7.11 6.91
C ASP A 37 -6.17 -5.74 7.58
N HIS A 38 -5.16 -4.99 7.15
CA HIS A 38 -4.86 -3.65 7.66
C HIS A 38 -6.01 -2.66 7.44
N PHE A 39 -6.49 -2.52 6.20
CA PHE A 39 -7.60 -1.62 5.88
C PHE A 39 -8.87 -1.99 6.65
N ARG A 40 -9.14 -3.28 6.83
CA ARG A 40 -10.27 -3.74 7.65
C ARG A 40 -10.11 -3.35 9.12
N GLU A 41 -8.90 -3.43 9.68
CA GLU A 41 -8.64 -3.01 11.06
C GLU A 41 -8.88 -1.52 11.26
N GLU A 42 -8.54 -0.69 10.27
CA GLU A 42 -8.76 0.76 10.30
C GLU A 42 -10.25 1.12 10.19
N GLU A 43 -10.98 0.45 9.31
CA GLU A 43 -12.41 0.70 9.07
C GLU A 43 -13.34 0.22 10.20
N VAL A 44 -12.87 -0.68 11.08
CA VAL A 44 -13.68 -1.30 12.15
C VAL A 44 -13.42 -0.66 13.53
N GLY A 45 -12.82 0.54 13.57
CA GLY A 45 -12.60 1.27 14.83
C GLY A 45 -11.16 1.22 15.32
N GLY A 46 -10.24 1.71 14.49
CA GLY A 46 -8.80 1.76 14.78
C GLY A 46 -8.31 3.09 15.38
N CYS A 47 -6.99 3.25 15.41
CA CYS A 47 -6.33 4.47 15.91
C CYS A 47 -6.76 5.75 15.16
N LEU A 48 -7.11 5.64 13.87
CA LEU A 48 -7.58 6.75 13.05
C LEU A 48 -8.93 7.29 13.54
N ASP A 49 -9.86 6.42 13.93
CA ASP A 49 -11.14 6.82 14.52
C ASP A 49 -10.93 7.47 15.90
N GLU A 50 -9.98 6.98 16.70
CA GLU A 50 -9.61 7.64 17.96
C GLU A 50 -9.01 9.05 17.74
N ALA A 51 -8.19 9.23 16.69
CA ALA A 51 -7.65 10.53 16.29
C ALA A 51 -8.77 11.50 15.89
N VAL A 52 -9.74 11.05 15.08
CA VAL A 52 -10.91 11.83 14.69
C VAL A 52 -11.81 12.14 15.89
N ALA A 53 -12.00 11.20 16.82
CA ALA A 53 -12.76 11.45 18.05
C ALA A 53 -12.15 12.58 18.90
N ARG A 54 -10.81 12.72 18.88
CA ARG A 54 -10.11 13.83 19.55
C ARG A 54 -10.16 15.12 18.74
N LYS A 55 -10.05 15.05 17.41
CA LYS A 55 -10.06 16.19 16.50
C LYS A 55 -11.07 15.96 15.35
N PRO A 56 -12.38 16.24 15.57
CA PRO A 56 -13.44 15.92 14.60
C PRO A 56 -13.29 16.56 13.22
N ALA A 57 -12.50 17.64 13.10
CA ALA A 57 -12.21 18.29 11.82
C ALA A 57 -11.46 17.38 10.83
N LEU A 58 -10.77 16.33 11.32
CA LEU A 58 -10.05 15.35 10.49
C LEU A 58 -10.96 14.32 9.83
N GLY A 59 -12.22 14.17 10.28
CA GLY A 59 -13.09 13.08 9.81
C GLY A 59 -13.31 13.07 8.29
N LYS A 60 -13.45 14.26 7.68
CA LYS A 60 -13.61 14.35 6.22
C LYS A 60 -12.37 13.89 5.45
N GLU A 61 -11.19 14.07 6.01
CA GLU A 61 -9.94 13.64 5.40
C GLU A 61 -9.78 12.13 5.51
N LEU A 62 -10.10 11.56 6.68
CA LEU A 62 -10.14 10.10 6.88
C LEU A 62 -11.13 9.43 5.93
N ASP A 63 -12.36 9.96 5.82
CA ASP A 63 -13.38 9.44 4.89
C ASP A 63 -12.87 9.40 3.44
N GLN A 64 -12.04 10.37 3.03
CA GLN A 64 -11.47 10.42 1.68
C GLN A 64 -10.35 9.40 1.50
N LEU A 65 -9.50 9.20 2.51
CA LEU A 65 -8.43 8.21 2.48
C LEU A 65 -8.98 6.79 2.41
N GLN A 66 -10.02 6.47 3.17
CA GLN A 66 -10.65 5.14 3.14
C GLN A 66 -11.23 4.77 1.77
N LEU A 67 -11.61 5.76 0.94
CA LEU A 67 -12.03 5.52 -0.45
C LEU A 67 -10.88 5.06 -1.37
N GLU A 68 -9.63 5.19 -0.92
CA GLU A 68 -8.46 4.72 -1.66
C GLU A 68 -8.22 3.22 -1.49
N HIS A 69 -8.62 2.60 -0.37
CA HIS A 69 -8.36 1.18 -0.04
C HIS A 69 -8.77 0.23 -1.17
N PRO A 70 -10.01 0.29 -1.71
CA PRO A 70 -10.43 -0.64 -2.75
C PRO A 70 -9.67 -0.45 -4.05
N ASN A 71 -9.10 0.74 -4.29
CA ASN A 71 -8.33 1.03 -5.49
C ASN A 71 -6.87 0.56 -5.34
N LEU A 72 -6.29 0.63 -4.14
CA LEU A 72 -4.96 0.10 -3.84
C LEU A 72 -4.94 -1.43 -3.97
N LEU A 73 -5.94 -2.14 -3.42
CA LEU A 73 -6.07 -3.59 -3.56
C LEU A 73 -6.22 -3.99 -5.04
N LYS A 74 -7.09 -3.30 -5.80
CA LYS A 74 -7.27 -3.55 -7.24
C LYS A 74 -5.99 -3.33 -8.06
N ASP A 75 -5.16 -2.37 -7.70
CA ASP A 75 -3.90 -2.15 -8.40
C ASP A 75 -2.92 -3.30 -8.13
N LEU A 76 -2.92 -3.84 -6.91
CA LEU A 76 -2.11 -4.99 -6.54
C LEU A 76 -2.59 -6.28 -7.22
N ASP A 77 -3.90 -6.52 -7.29
CA ASP A 77 -4.50 -7.62 -8.05
C ASP A 77 -4.05 -7.62 -9.52
N ARG A 78 -4.14 -6.45 -10.16
CA ARG A 78 -3.70 -6.29 -11.56
C ARG A 78 -2.22 -6.60 -11.72
N LEU A 79 -1.38 -6.17 -10.78
CA LEU A 79 0.05 -6.48 -10.80
C LEU A 79 0.31 -7.99 -10.68
N ILE A 80 -0.39 -8.66 -9.77
CA ILE A 80 -0.31 -10.11 -9.59
C ILE A 80 -0.73 -10.84 -10.87
N ASP A 81 -1.86 -10.46 -11.47
CA ASP A 81 -2.41 -11.09 -12.67
C ASP A 81 -1.48 -10.95 -13.88
N VAL A 82 -0.91 -9.76 -14.09
CA VAL A 82 0.01 -9.52 -15.21
C VAL A 82 1.34 -10.26 -15.02
N MET A 83 1.74 -10.54 -13.77
CA MET A 83 2.96 -11.28 -13.45
C MET A 83 2.80 -12.80 -13.43
N ALA A 84 1.58 -13.32 -13.23
CA ALA A 84 1.29 -14.76 -13.11
C ALA A 84 1.78 -15.66 -14.26
N PRO A 85 1.82 -15.23 -15.54
CA PRO A 85 2.25 -16.08 -16.66
C PRO A 85 3.76 -16.45 -16.67
N GLY A 86 4.56 -15.91 -15.74
CA GLY A 86 5.96 -16.33 -15.50
C GLY A 86 7.00 -15.86 -16.54
N TYR A 87 6.59 -15.43 -17.73
CA TYR A 87 7.50 -14.99 -18.80
C TYR A 87 7.00 -13.75 -19.55
N PRO A 88 6.96 -12.56 -18.91
CA PRO A 88 6.63 -11.32 -19.61
C PRO A 88 7.69 -10.97 -20.66
N SER A 89 7.26 -10.52 -21.83
CA SER A 89 8.13 -9.86 -22.83
C SER A 89 8.82 -8.62 -22.23
N GLU A 90 9.85 -8.09 -22.91
CA GLU A 90 10.54 -6.89 -22.42
C GLU A 90 9.61 -5.68 -22.27
N ASN A 91 8.68 -5.49 -23.21
CA ASN A 91 7.69 -4.42 -23.13
C ASN A 91 6.73 -4.62 -21.95
N GLN A 92 6.30 -5.86 -21.69
CA GLN A 92 5.51 -6.17 -20.51
C GLN A 92 6.30 -5.93 -19.22
N ARG A 93 7.59 -6.29 -19.16
CA ARG A 93 8.44 -5.99 -17.99
C ARG A 93 8.54 -4.50 -17.70
N LYS A 94 8.71 -3.66 -18.74
CA LYS A 94 8.74 -2.19 -18.59
C LYS A 94 7.41 -1.66 -18.06
N LEU A 95 6.29 -2.15 -18.61
CA LEU A 95 4.96 -1.78 -18.13
C LEU A 95 4.75 -2.18 -16.67
N ILE A 96 5.01 -3.45 -16.34
CA ILE A 96 4.89 -3.96 -14.96
C ILE A 96 5.77 -3.15 -14.00
N THR A 97 6.99 -2.81 -14.40
CA THR A 97 7.88 -1.95 -13.59
C THR A 97 7.25 -0.59 -13.32
N ALA A 98 6.71 0.05 -14.35
CA ALA A 98 6.07 1.35 -14.21
C ALA A 98 4.81 1.26 -13.32
N GLU A 99 3.97 0.24 -13.52
CA GLU A 99 2.79 0.00 -12.69
C GLU A 99 3.17 -0.24 -11.23
N PHE A 100 4.17 -1.08 -10.98
CA PHE A 100 4.64 -1.39 -9.63
C PHE A 100 5.22 -0.16 -8.93
N SER A 101 6.03 0.64 -9.62
CA SER A 101 6.54 1.90 -9.06
C SER A 101 5.40 2.86 -8.72
N ARG A 102 4.39 2.99 -9.59
CA ARG A 102 3.23 3.84 -9.30
C ARG A 102 2.41 3.33 -8.12
N PHE A 103 2.23 2.01 -8.00
CA PHE A 103 1.56 1.40 -6.86
C PHE A 103 2.28 1.71 -5.55
N ILE A 104 3.60 1.51 -5.50
CA ILE A 104 4.40 1.83 -4.30
C ILE A 104 4.32 3.32 -3.95
N ASP A 105 4.45 4.20 -4.93
CA ASP A 105 4.36 5.65 -4.69
C ASP A 105 2.97 6.05 -4.17
N ARG A 106 1.90 5.40 -4.63
CA ARG A 106 0.54 5.65 -4.13
C ARG A 106 0.35 5.14 -2.71
N LEU A 107 0.78 3.91 -2.44
CA LEU A 107 0.67 3.30 -1.12
C LEU A 107 1.46 4.10 -0.08
N GLN A 108 2.69 4.54 -0.40
CA GLN A 108 3.46 5.38 0.52
C GLN A 108 2.78 6.71 0.83
N LYS A 109 2.14 7.34 -0.15
CA LYS A 109 1.40 8.59 0.07
C LYS A 109 0.17 8.39 0.95
N HIS A 110 -0.49 7.25 0.80
CA HIS A 110 -1.62 6.86 1.61
C HIS A 110 -1.21 6.72 3.10
N GLU A 111 -0.18 5.91 3.37
CA GLU A 111 0.37 5.71 4.73
C GLU A 111 0.84 7.03 5.35
N MET A 112 1.51 7.89 4.59
CA MET A 112 1.95 9.19 5.09
C MET A 112 0.77 10.10 5.48
N ALA A 113 -0.35 10.01 4.77
CA ALA A 113 -1.53 10.81 5.09
C ALA A 113 -2.24 10.28 6.34
N GLU A 114 -2.26 8.96 6.55
CA GLU A 114 -2.76 8.33 7.77
C GLU A 114 -1.89 8.68 8.97
N GLU A 115 -0.56 8.59 8.82
CA GLU A 115 0.40 9.04 9.83
C GLU A 115 0.13 10.51 10.19
N GLN A 116 -0.08 11.38 9.20
CA GLN A 116 -0.40 12.80 9.45
C GLN A 116 -1.71 12.96 10.25
N ILE A 117 -2.76 12.20 9.95
CA ILE A 117 -4.01 12.22 10.74
C ILE A 117 -3.75 11.81 12.19
N LEU A 118 -2.95 10.76 12.40
CA LEU A 118 -2.58 10.32 13.74
C LEU A 118 -1.78 11.40 14.47
N GLU A 119 -0.76 11.98 13.84
CA GLU A 119 0.04 13.06 14.43
C GLU A 119 -0.82 14.27 14.81
N GLU A 120 -1.73 14.67 13.91
CA GLU A 120 -2.61 15.80 14.13
C GLU A 120 -3.69 15.55 15.19
N GLY A 121 -4.20 14.32 15.29
CA GLY A 121 -5.24 13.94 16.26
C GLY A 121 -4.70 13.69 17.66
N PHE A 122 -3.48 13.16 17.79
CA PHE A 122 -2.85 12.85 19.07
C PHE A 122 -1.88 13.95 19.56
N GLY A 123 -1.43 14.84 18.66
CA GLY A 123 -0.43 15.87 18.98
C GLY A 123 0.96 15.30 19.25
N VAL A 124 1.24 14.10 18.75
CA VAL A 124 2.52 13.40 18.91
C VAL A 124 3.15 13.28 17.54
N TYR A 125 4.39 13.76 17.37
CA TYR A 125 5.21 13.42 16.21
C TYR A 125 5.65 11.97 16.37
N LEU A 126 5.22 11.09 15.47
CA LEU A 126 5.70 9.71 15.45
C LEU A 126 7.03 9.70 14.69
N SER A 127 8.09 10.14 15.37
CA SER A 127 9.46 10.18 14.83
C SER A 127 10.17 8.84 14.91
#